data_AF-A0A2D6Q4Y4-F1
#
_entry.id   AF-A0A2D6Q4Y4-F1
#
_cell.length_a   1.000
_cell.length_b   1.000
_cell.length_c   1.000
_cell.angle_alpha   90.00
_cell.angle_beta   90.00
_cell.angle_gamma   90.00
#
_symmetry.space_group_name_H-M   'P 1'
#
loop_
_entity.id
_entity.type
_entity.pdbx_description
1 polymer ?
#
loop_
_entity_poly.entity_id
_entity_poly.type
_entity_poly.pdbx_seq_one_letter_code
_entity_poly.pdbx_strand_id
1 'polypeptide(L)'
;MAKGQVHASELAKKQKQISVAEFFEKNRHLLGFDNARRALLTTIKEAVDNALDACEEARILPELFIEIIQLDERRFRVIVEDNGPGIVEKQVPNIFARLLYGSKFHKLAQTRGQQGIGISASVLYGQLTTGKPATVLTKTDPHKKAYGCTVKIDTMKNLPVVKDAHEEEWEEKDHGTRIEIDLEGSYHKGRQSVDEYLKQTAIVNPHATIIYTDPTAEQIIFPRVAQSLPPEAREIKPHPYGVELGILMKMMQRSSEKTLGAFLKNSFERVSPRTMKEICENSALLPTMKLKAMTREHADKLMRGIARSKIMAPPTDCISPITAELLEKGLRKEINAEFYCSTTRPAAVYRGNPFIIEAAMAYGGEQPSDKSVRIMRFANRVPLLYQQGACSITGAVQQTAWRSYGLQQSRKQLPVGPCSIVVHMGSVWVPFTSESKEALAAYPEIEKEVRLALQECGRKLASFVRKKKRIKDESKKRSFITKYMPHVAEALQELLGISEIEKKDIEDKLSEILEAERGELQEIKVDNPDYDPEFAKIGRETESKEDVTEEEESENEEELSKSKKKGQQTLDW
;
A
#
# COMPACT_ATOMS: atom_id res chain seq x y z
N MET A 1 55.72 27.94 22.79
CA MET A 1 54.30 27.97 22.34
C MET A 1 53.86 26.53 22.08
N ALA A 2 53.17 25.89 23.02
CA ALA A 2 52.57 24.57 22.82
C ALA A 2 51.09 24.76 22.42
N LYS A 3 50.73 24.22 21.26
CA LYS A 3 49.36 24.27 20.70
C LYS A 3 48.37 23.54 21.60
N GLY A 4 47.15 24.09 21.66
CA GLY A 4 46.09 23.74 22.59
C GLY A 4 45.81 22.25 22.77
N GLN A 5 45.93 21.78 24.00
CA GLN A 5 45.26 20.58 24.47
C GLN A 5 43.88 20.98 24.97
N VAL A 6 42.84 20.63 24.21
CA VAL A 6 41.46 20.79 24.67
C VAL A 6 41.20 19.69 25.69
N HIS A 7 40.95 20.08 26.95
CA HIS A 7 40.69 19.10 28.01
C HIS A 7 39.33 18.42 27.80
N ALA A 8 39.24 17.12 28.07
CA ALA A 8 38.00 16.35 27.93
C ALA A 8 36.82 16.94 28.73
N SER A 9 37.09 17.62 29.85
CA SER A 9 36.12 18.35 30.65
C SER A 9 35.52 19.58 29.94
N GLU A 10 36.29 20.24 29.07
CA GLU A 10 35.82 21.36 28.25
C GLU A 10 35.03 20.87 27.03
N LEU A 11 35.41 19.71 26.46
CA LEU A 11 34.63 19.04 25.42
C LEU A 11 33.30 18.51 25.96
N ALA A 12 33.27 17.99 27.20
CA ALA A 12 32.06 17.51 27.86
C ALA A 12 31.03 18.64 28.07
N LYS A 13 31.46 19.86 28.42
CA LYS A 13 30.57 21.03 28.55
C LYS A 13 29.91 21.45 27.23
N LYS A 14 30.45 21.02 26.08
CA LYS A 14 29.86 21.27 24.75
C LYS A 14 28.85 20.19 24.34
N GLN A 15 28.73 19.10 25.08
CA GLN A 15 27.73 18.07 24.81
C GLN A 15 26.34 18.63 25.11
N LYS A 16 25.45 18.59 24.12
CA LYS A 16 24.06 19.04 24.24
C LYS A 16 23.12 17.90 23.88
N GLN A 17 22.06 17.75 24.65
CA GLN A 17 20.94 16.88 24.30
C GLN A 17 20.03 17.66 23.34
N ILE A 18 19.64 17.02 22.24
CA ILE A 18 18.67 17.57 21.29
C ILE A 18 17.31 16.92 21.52
N SER A 19 16.25 17.67 21.28
CA SER A 19 14.89 17.14 21.33
C SER A 19 14.63 16.23 20.13
N VAL A 20 13.59 15.40 20.20
CA VAL A 20 13.15 14.58 19.07
C VAL A 20 12.70 15.45 17.89
N ALA A 21 12.01 16.55 18.18
CA ALA A 21 11.58 17.49 17.15
C ALA A 21 12.78 18.19 16.49
N GLU A 22 13.80 18.58 17.26
CA GLU A 22 15.03 19.17 16.73
C GLU A 22 15.83 18.15 15.90
N PHE A 23 15.84 16.87 16.30
CA PHE A 23 16.46 15.81 15.52
C PHE A 23 15.80 15.67 14.14
N PHE A 24 14.47 15.68 14.08
CA PHE A 24 13.72 15.55 12.83
C PHE A 24 13.74 16.82 11.98
N GLU A 25 13.77 17.99 12.60
CA GLU A 25 13.99 19.26 11.91
C GLU A 25 15.29 19.24 11.09
N LYS A 26 16.35 18.64 11.65
CA LYS A 26 17.65 18.46 10.99
C LYS A 26 17.68 17.26 10.02
N ASN A 27 16.80 16.27 10.21
CA ASN A 27 16.79 15.00 9.46
C ASN A 27 15.42 14.72 8.80
N ARG A 28 14.90 15.70 8.05
CA ARG A 28 13.57 15.63 7.41
C ARG A 28 13.39 14.42 6.49
N HIS A 29 14.46 13.98 5.85
CA HIS A 29 14.48 12.81 4.99
C HIS A 29 14.08 11.51 5.71
N LEU A 30 14.34 11.38 7.02
CA LEU A 30 13.94 10.21 7.81
C LEU A 30 12.42 10.10 7.99
N LEU A 31 11.72 11.23 7.89
CA LEU A 31 10.26 11.32 7.98
C LEU A 31 9.57 11.19 6.62
N GLY A 32 10.32 10.96 5.54
CA GLY A 32 9.76 10.93 4.18
C GLY A 32 9.60 12.31 3.54
N PHE A 33 10.11 13.37 4.16
CA PHE A 33 10.14 14.72 3.60
C PHE A 33 11.52 15.03 2.98
N ASP A 34 11.92 14.21 2.01
CA ASP A 34 13.19 14.31 1.27
C ASP A 34 13.12 15.31 0.10
N ASN A 35 12.00 15.33 -0.62
CA ASN A 35 11.76 16.21 -1.75
C ASN A 35 10.31 16.75 -1.77
N ALA A 36 10.08 17.84 -2.51
CA ALA A 36 8.80 18.56 -2.52
C ALA A 36 7.62 17.71 -3.03
N ARG A 37 7.85 16.83 -4.03
CA ARG A 37 6.81 15.92 -4.54
C ARG A 37 6.38 14.92 -3.47
N ARG A 38 7.35 14.31 -2.80
CA ARG A 38 7.14 13.30 -1.78
C ARG A 38 6.60 13.89 -0.47
N ALA A 39 6.94 15.14 -0.17
CA ALA A 39 6.39 15.87 0.98
C ALA A 39 4.86 16.03 0.91
N LEU A 40 4.33 16.40 -0.27
CA LEU A 40 2.90 16.55 -0.50
C LEU A 40 2.18 15.20 -0.32
N LEU A 41 2.70 14.16 -0.97
CA LEU A 41 2.14 12.81 -0.87
C LEU A 41 2.23 12.23 0.55
N THR A 42 3.35 12.44 1.27
CA THR A 42 3.51 11.97 2.65
C THR A 42 2.50 12.64 3.57
N THR A 43 2.26 13.94 3.39
CA THR A 43 1.25 14.67 4.18
C THR A 43 -0.14 14.06 3.99
N ILE A 44 -0.53 13.81 2.75
CA ILE A 44 -1.84 13.24 2.42
C ILE A 44 -1.95 11.79 2.91
N LYS A 45 -0.90 10.98 2.71
CA LYS A 45 -0.81 9.60 3.21
C LYS A 45 -1.08 9.54 4.71
N GLU A 46 -0.35 10.34 5.49
CA GLU A 46 -0.48 10.33 6.96
C GLU A 46 -1.83 10.91 7.44
N ALA A 47 -2.40 11.89 6.74
CA ALA A 47 -3.71 12.43 7.09
C ALA A 47 -4.84 11.42 6.77
N VAL A 48 -4.83 10.83 5.58
CA VAL A 48 -5.82 9.83 5.14
C VAL A 48 -5.76 8.56 6.00
N ASP A 49 -4.55 8.06 6.31
CA ASP A 49 -4.40 6.86 7.15
C ASP A 49 -4.95 7.07 8.56
N ASN A 50 -4.74 8.26 9.15
CA ASN A 50 -5.27 8.58 10.47
C ASN A 50 -6.80 8.72 10.45
N ALA A 51 -7.35 9.34 9.40
CA ALA A 51 -8.79 9.48 9.21
C ALA A 51 -9.48 8.10 9.06
N LEU A 52 -8.95 7.23 8.20
CA LEU A 52 -9.44 5.86 8.02
C LEU A 52 -9.40 5.06 9.33
N ASP A 53 -8.27 5.13 10.05
CA ASP A 53 -8.14 4.45 11.34
C ASP A 53 -9.15 4.99 12.37
N ALA A 54 -9.39 6.30 12.43
CA ALA A 54 -10.33 6.90 13.37
C ALA A 54 -11.79 6.47 13.09
N CYS A 55 -12.21 6.46 11.83
CA CYS A 55 -13.52 5.96 11.42
C CYS A 55 -13.68 4.46 11.74
N GLU A 56 -12.68 3.63 11.42
CA GLU A 56 -12.72 2.19 11.68
C GLU A 56 -12.76 1.85 13.17
N GLU A 57 -11.99 2.54 14.00
CA GLU A 57 -11.97 2.38 15.46
C GLU A 57 -13.34 2.76 16.07
N ALA A 58 -14.00 3.80 15.53
CA ALA A 58 -15.33 4.22 15.96
C ALA A 58 -16.48 3.41 15.32
N ARG A 59 -16.16 2.43 14.46
CA ARG A 59 -17.13 1.63 13.71
C ARG A 59 -18.06 2.47 12.80
N ILE A 60 -17.54 3.55 12.23
CA ILE A 60 -18.21 4.42 11.25
C ILE A 60 -17.67 4.09 9.84
N LEU A 61 -18.55 4.01 8.85
CA LEU A 61 -18.13 3.86 7.45
C LEU A 61 -17.43 5.15 6.98
N PRO A 62 -16.15 5.10 6.56
CA PRO A 62 -15.40 6.30 6.28
C PRO A 62 -15.94 7.09 5.10
N GLU A 63 -16.02 8.41 5.28
CA GLU A 63 -16.25 9.42 4.24
C GLU A 63 -15.17 10.48 4.40
N LEU A 64 -14.28 10.54 3.42
CA LEU A 64 -13.15 11.45 3.43
C LEU A 64 -13.31 12.49 2.34
N PHE A 65 -13.07 13.75 2.70
CA PHE A 65 -13.01 14.88 1.78
C PHE A 65 -11.58 15.40 1.79
N ILE A 66 -10.94 15.36 0.63
CA ILE A 66 -9.53 15.71 0.46
C ILE A 66 -9.48 16.80 -0.60
N GLU A 67 -8.89 17.93 -0.26
CA GLU A 67 -8.73 19.05 -1.18
C GLU A 67 -7.29 19.54 -1.14
N ILE A 68 -6.71 19.76 -2.32
CA ILE A 68 -5.39 20.36 -2.46
C ILE A 68 -5.54 21.66 -3.21
N ILE A 69 -5.28 22.78 -2.53
CA ILE A 69 -5.37 24.11 -3.14
C ILE A 69 -3.96 24.60 -3.42
N GLN A 70 -3.67 24.94 -4.67
CA GLN A 70 -2.41 25.60 -5.03
C GLN A 70 -2.47 27.07 -4.60
N LEU A 71 -1.59 27.46 -3.67
CA LEU A 71 -1.49 28.84 -3.17
C LEU A 71 -0.45 29.66 -3.94
N ASP A 72 0.61 28.99 -4.41
CA ASP A 72 1.75 29.56 -5.13
C ASP A 72 2.41 28.44 -5.98
N GLU A 73 3.43 28.75 -6.78
CA GLU A 73 4.15 27.77 -7.62
C GLU A 73 4.64 26.55 -6.83
N ARG A 74 5.09 26.76 -5.58
CA ARG A 74 5.62 25.71 -4.71
C ARG A 74 4.85 25.52 -3.41
N ARG A 75 3.73 26.23 -3.20
CA ARG A 75 2.99 26.17 -1.94
C ARG A 75 1.59 25.64 -2.15
N PHE A 76 1.22 24.68 -1.33
CA PHE A 76 -0.06 24.02 -1.37
C PHE A 76 -0.70 24.05 0.00
N ARG A 77 -2.02 24.19 0.04
CA ARG A 77 -2.84 23.91 1.21
C ARG A 77 -3.46 22.53 1.04
N VAL A 78 -3.17 21.64 1.97
CA VAL A 78 -3.78 20.32 2.04
C VAL A 78 -4.88 20.37 3.09
N ILE A 79 -6.09 20.02 2.69
CA ILE A 79 -7.26 19.90 3.54
C ILE A 79 -7.68 18.44 3.54
N VAL A 80 -7.79 17.84 4.72
CA VAL A 80 -8.35 16.49 4.89
C VAL A 80 -9.41 16.56 5.97
N GLU A 81 -10.61 16.15 5.61
CA GLU A 81 -11.77 16.08 6.48
C GLU A 81 -12.33 14.65 6.51
N ASP A 82 -12.72 14.22 7.71
CA ASP A 82 -13.31 12.91 7.95
C ASP A 82 -14.64 13.00 8.70
N ASN A 83 -15.46 11.95 8.56
CA ASN A 83 -16.68 11.74 9.33
C ASN A 83 -16.44 10.85 10.57
N GLY A 84 -15.21 10.83 11.10
CA GLY A 84 -14.86 10.04 12.28
C GLY A 84 -15.50 10.57 13.57
N PRO A 85 -15.14 10.02 14.74
CA PRO A 85 -15.74 10.37 16.03
C PRO A 85 -15.36 11.77 16.54
N GLY A 86 -14.51 12.51 15.81
CA GLY A 86 -13.85 13.70 16.31
C GLY A 86 -12.78 13.40 17.37
N ILE A 87 -12.11 14.46 17.80
CA ILE A 87 -11.05 14.43 18.81
C ILE A 87 -11.44 15.30 20.00
N VAL A 88 -11.22 14.78 21.21
CA VAL A 88 -11.43 15.54 22.44
C VAL A 88 -10.47 16.73 22.50
N GLU A 89 -10.98 17.92 22.79
CA GLU A 89 -10.26 19.21 22.81
C GLU A 89 -8.88 19.15 23.46
N LYS A 90 -8.77 18.52 24.64
CA LYS A 90 -7.51 18.39 25.39
C LYS A 90 -6.43 17.55 24.68
N GLN A 91 -6.84 16.67 23.78
CA GLN A 91 -5.96 15.77 23.04
C GLN A 91 -5.53 16.35 21.69
N VAL A 92 -6.31 17.26 21.09
CA VAL A 92 -6.05 17.87 19.78
C VAL A 92 -4.59 18.37 19.67
N PRO A 93 -4.07 19.20 20.60
CA PRO A 93 -2.72 19.72 20.47
C PRO A 93 -1.65 18.63 20.54
N ASN A 94 -1.87 17.59 21.35
CA ASN A 94 -0.89 16.52 21.51
C ASN A 94 -0.87 15.56 20.31
N ILE A 95 -1.99 15.36 19.63
CA ILE A 95 -2.04 14.48 18.44
C ILE A 95 -1.34 15.13 17.24
N PHE A 96 -1.59 16.42 17.02
CA PHE A 96 -1.09 17.13 15.85
C PHE A 96 0.25 17.85 16.04
N ALA A 97 0.63 18.16 17.28
CA ALA A 97 1.82 18.97 17.54
C ALA A 97 2.74 18.39 18.64
N ARG A 98 2.77 17.06 18.79
CA ARG A 98 3.74 16.38 19.65
C ARG A 98 4.22 15.08 19.02
N LEU A 99 5.51 15.01 18.70
CA LEU A 99 6.11 13.82 18.11
C LEU A 99 6.21 12.69 19.15
N LEU A 100 6.04 11.45 18.68
CA LEU A 100 6.02 10.23 19.49
C LEU A 100 4.87 10.21 20.52
N TYR A 101 3.74 10.81 20.16
CA TYR A 101 2.51 10.79 20.96
C TYR A 101 1.41 10.02 20.22
N GLY A 102 0.70 9.14 20.94
CA GLY A 102 -0.28 8.26 20.33
C GLY A 102 -0.60 7.04 21.19
N SER A 103 -1.75 6.42 20.91
CA SER A 103 -2.25 5.22 21.58
C SER A 103 -1.68 3.91 21.02
N LYS A 104 -1.05 3.96 19.83
CA LYS A 104 -0.70 2.79 19.01
C LYS A 104 0.67 2.15 19.31
N PHE A 105 1.49 2.70 20.22
CA PHE A 105 2.87 2.24 20.49
C PHE A 105 3.02 0.87 21.16
N HIS A 106 1.98 0.43 21.86
CA HIS A 106 2.05 -0.77 22.71
C HIS A 106 1.08 -1.87 22.26
N LYS A 107 0.16 -1.55 21.34
CA LYS A 107 -0.83 -2.48 20.83
C LYS A 107 -0.21 -3.36 19.75
N LEU A 108 -0.09 -4.66 20.02
CA LEU A 108 0.24 -5.66 19.00
C LEU A 108 -1.04 -6.09 18.28
N ALA A 109 -1.54 -5.20 17.42
CA ALA A 109 -2.63 -5.46 16.47
C ALA A 109 -2.30 -4.81 15.11
N GLN A 110 -2.89 -5.32 14.03
CA GLN A 110 -2.75 -4.69 12.72
C GLN A 110 -3.29 -3.25 12.75
N THR A 111 -2.45 -2.30 12.32
CA THR A 111 -2.77 -0.87 12.18
C THR A 111 -2.04 -0.30 10.95
N ARG A 112 -2.55 0.80 10.37
CA ARG A 112 -1.87 1.52 9.28
C ARG A 112 -0.63 2.25 9.81
N GLY A 113 -0.80 3.01 10.89
CA GLY A 113 0.27 3.76 11.57
C GLY A 113 0.76 3.12 12.89
N GLN A 114 2.08 2.88 13.01
CA GLN A 114 2.67 2.23 14.20
C GLN A 114 3.40 3.18 15.19
N GLN A 115 3.85 4.36 14.74
CA GLN A 115 4.90 5.11 15.46
C GLN A 115 4.45 6.46 16.03
N GLY A 116 3.19 6.90 15.87
CA GLY A 116 2.71 8.18 16.42
C GLY A 116 3.55 9.40 16.05
N ILE A 117 4.12 9.39 14.84
CA ILE A 117 4.98 10.45 14.27
C ILE A 117 4.28 11.14 13.09
N GLY A 118 3.46 10.39 12.34
CA GLY A 118 2.93 10.73 11.02
C GLY A 118 2.43 12.16 10.86
N ILE A 119 1.23 12.45 11.37
CA ILE A 119 0.60 13.75 11.16
C ILE A 119 1.36 14.91 11.84
N SER A 120 1.96 14.66 13.00
CA SER A 120 2.82 15.65 13.67
C SER A 120 4.06 16.00 12.84
N ALA A 121 4.61 15.06 12.07
CA ALA A 121 5.70 15.32 11.13
C ALA A 121 5.24 16.18 9.95
N SER A 122 4.02 15.97 9.44
CA SER A 122 3.42 16.83 8.41
C SER A 122 3.21 18.26 8.90
N VAL A 123 2.72 18.44 10.13
CA VAL A 123 2.58 19.75 10.77
C VAL A 123 3.95 20.41 10.97
N LEU A 124 4.96 19.66 11.42
CA LEU A 124 6.33 20.17 11.54
C LEU A 124 6.88 20.63 10.19
N TYR A 125 6.69 19.83 9.14
CA TYR A 125 7.16 20.16 7.80
C TYR A 125 6.47 21.42 7.25
N GLY A 126 5.14 21.53 7.39
CA GLY A 126 4.39 22.73 7.04
C GLY A 126 4.91 23.96 7.79
N GLN A 127 5.08 23.85 9.11
CA GLN A 127 5.64 24.92 9.94
C GLN A 127 7.04 25.35 9.49
N LEU A 128 7.92 24.41 9.14
CA LEU A 128 9.30 24.71 8.73
C LEU A 128 9.40 25.33 7.33
N THR A 129 8.46 25.03 6.44
CA THR A 129 8.49 25.48 5.05
C THR A 129 7.69 26.76 4.82
N THR A 130 6.52 26.90 5.45
CA THR A 130 5.65 28.07 5.27
C THR A 130 5.64 29.01 6.47
N GLY A 131 6.10 28.56 7.65
CA GLY A 131 6.03 29.33 8.89
C GLY A 131 4.63 29.45 9.50
N LYS A 132 3.59 28.93 8.82
CA LYS A 132 2.20 29.01 9.26
C LYS A 132 1.85 27.85 10.22
N PRO A 133 0.94 28.08 11.17
CA PRO A 133 0.39 26.98 11.98
C PRO A 133 -0.52 26.08 11.13
N ALA A 134 -0.74 24.85 11.57
CA ALA A 134 -1.81 24.01 11.04
C ALA A 134 -3.13 24.39 11.72
N THR A 135 -4.23 24.38 10.97
CA THR A 135 -5.58 24.63 11.50
C THR A 135 -6.27 23.29 11.69
N VAL A 136 -6.89 23.10 12.86
CA VAL A 136 -7.66 21.90 13.18
C VAL A 136 -9.03 22.30 13.66
N LEU A 137 -10.05 21.69 13.07
CA LEU A 137 -11.44 21.81 13.47
C LEU A 137 -11.96 20.41 13.80
N THR A 138 -12.61 20.23 14.94
CA THR A 138 -13.11 18.92 15.36
C THR A 138 -14.45 19.04 16.07
N LYS A 139 -15.36 18.10 15.79
CA LYS A 139 -16.66 17.98 16.45
C LYS A 139 -16.86 16.55 16.92
N THR A 140 -17.17 16.38 18.20
CA THR A 140 -17.33 15.04 18.82
C THR A 140 -18.79 14.59 18.93
N ASP A 141 -19.74 15.52 18.85
CA ASP A 141 -21.15 15.26 19.12
C ASP A 141 -22.03 16.23 18.32
N PRO A 142 -23.16 15.77 17.75
CA PRO A 142 -24.09 16.62 16.98
C PRO A 142 -24.53 17.88 17.72
N HIS A 143 -24.72 17.77 19.04
CA HIS A 143 -25.27 18.84 19.88
C HIS A 143 -24.21 19.79 20.45
N LYS A 144 -22.92 19.53 20.18
CA LYS A 144 -21.82 20.40 20.62
C LYS A 144 -21.35 21.28 19.48
N LYS A 145 -20.79 22.44 19.83
CA LYS A 145 -20.06 23.27 18.87
C LYS A 145 -18.76 22.57 18.47
N ALA A 146 -18.29 22.85 17.27
CA ALA A 146 -16.99 22.38 16.82
C ALA A 146 -15.89 23.19 17.50
N TYR A 147 -14.83 22.52 17.92
CA TYR A 147 -13.65 23.14 18.49
C TYR A 147 -12.61 23.39 17.39
N GLY A 148 -12.30 24.66 17.15
CA GLY A 148 -11.29 25.12 16.21
C GLY A 148 -10.04 25.61 16.94
N CYS A 149 -8.85 25.24 16.47
CA CYS A 149 -7.60 25.80 16.98
C CYS A 149 -6.50 25.80 15.92
N THR A 150 -5.49 26.66 16.11
CA THR A 150 -4.25 26.61 15.32
C THR A 150 -3.11 26.05 16.17
N VAL A 151 -2.32 25.13 15.59
CA VAL A 151 -1.27 24.39 16.31
C VAL A 151 0.10 24.57 15.66
N LYS A 152 1.12 24.72 16.51
CA LYS A 152 2.55 24.71 16.17
C LYS A 152 3.31 23.78 17.10
N ILE A 153 4.48 23.34 16.66
CA ILE A 153 5.40 22.52 17.44
C ILE A 153 6.55 23.40 17.93
N ASP A 154 6.77 23.45 19.25
CA ASP A 154 8.03 23.94 19.82
C ASP A 154 9.10 22.86 19.63
N THR A 155 10.01 23.07 18.67
CA THR A 155 11.04 22.08 18.33
C THR A 155 12.09 21.89 19.42
N MET A 156 12.26 22.84 20.35
CA MET A 156 13.22 22.71 21.45
C MET A 156 12.67 21.82 22.57
N LYS A 157 11.36 21.92 22.86
CA LYS A 157 10.72 21.16 23.96
C LYS A 157 9.91 19.95 23.49
N ASN A 158 9.63 19.83 22.19
CA ASN A 158 8.66 18.88 21.64
C ASN A 158 7.29 19.00 22.34
N LEU A 159 6.79 20.23 22.46
CA LEU A 159 5.51 20.56 23.06
C LEU A 159 4.65 21.36 22.09
N PRO A 160 3.32 21.19 22.13
CA PRO A 160 2.42 21.94 21.27
C PRO A 160 2.29 23.39 21.75
N VAL A 161 2.21 24.30 20.78
CA VAL A 161 1.89 25.72 20.97
C VAL A 161 0.56 25.97 20.28
N VAL A 162 -0.49 26.16 21.08
CA VAL A 162 -1.85 26.39 20.59
C VAL A 162 -2.12 27.89 20.52
N LYS A 163 -2.77 28.33 19.44
CA LYS A 163 -3.28 29.68 19.26
C LYS A 163 -4.72 29.62 18.72
N ASP A 164 -5.41 30.75 18.80
CA ASP A 164 -6.73 30.97 18.18
C ASP A 164 -7.75 29.86 18.48
N ALA A 165 -7.78 29.39 19.73
CA ALA A 165 -8.76 28.40 20.16
C ALA A 165 -10.15 29.05 20.27
N HIS A 166 -11.13 28.51 19.55
CA HIS A 166 -12.49 29.02 19.49
C HIS A 166 -13.50 27.89 19.29
N GLU A 167 -14.77 28.19 19.55
CA GLU A 167 -15.89 27.31 19.22
C GLU A 167 -16.62 27.91 18.02
N GLU A 168 -16.88 27.10 16.99
CA GLU A 168 -17.69 27.48 15.82
C GLU A 168 -18.82 26.49 15.54
N GLU A 169 -19.82 26.95 14.79
CA GLU A 169 -20.95 26.11 14.37
C GLU A 169 -20.59 25.39 13.08
N TRP A 170 -20.58 24.06 13.14
CA TRP A 170 -20.38 23.18 11.99
C TRP A 170 -21.67 22.39 11.78
N GLU A 171 -22.63 23.00 11.09
CA GLU A 171 -24.00 22.46 10.94
C GLU A 171 -24.06 21.25 10.00
N GLU A 172 -23.18 21.20 9.01
CA GLU A 172 -23.14 20.15 7.98
C GLU A 172 -22.66 18.78 8.50
N LYS A 173 -22.09 18.74 9.72
CA LYS A 173 -21.49 17.53 10.29
C LYS A 173 -21.97 17.28 11.71
N ASP A 174 -22.29 16.02 11.98
CA ASP A 174 -22.61 15.55 13.33
C ASP A 174 -21.35 15.33 14.16
N HIS A 175 -20.33 14.74 13.55
CA HIS A 175 -19.01 14.47 14.13
C HIS A 175 -17.97 14.40 13.00
N GLY A 176 -16.72 14.69 13.33
CA GLY A 176 -15.63 14.65 12.36
C GLY A 176 -14.43 15.50 12.77
N THR A 177 -13.35 15.36 12.00
CA THR A 177 -12.15 16.19 12.13
C THR A 177 -11.76 16.73 10.76
N ARG A 178 -11.40 18.00 10.70
CA ARG A 178 -10.80 18.67 9.53
C ARG A 178 -9.45 19.24 9.91
N ILE A 179 -8.44 18.95 9.11
CA ILE A 179 -7.08 19.48 9.26
C ILE A 179 -6.65 20.20 7.99
N GLU A 180 -6.06 21.38 8.17
CA GLU A 180 -5.49 22.19 7.11
C GLU A 180 -4.00 22.43 7.36
N ILE A 181 -3.17 22.10 6.38
CA ILE A 181 -1.72 22.27 6.46
C ILE A 181 -1.23 23.00 5.20
N ASP A 182 -0.65 24.19 5.40
CA ASP A 182 0.08 24.92 4.36
C ASP A 182 1.53 24.41 4.32
N LEU A 183 1.97 23.86 3.19
CA LEU A 183 3.30 23.27 3.02
C LEU A 183 3.93 23.59 1.66
N GLU A 184 5.27 23.55 1.60
CA GLU A 184 5.99 23.59 0.33
C GLU A 184 6.03 22.21 -0.33
N GLY A 185 5.52 22.10 -1.55
CA GLY A 185 5.33 20.83 -2.24
C GLY A 185 5.38 20.99 -3.75
N SER A 186 5.21 19.88 -4.47
CA SER A 186 5.10 19.89 -5.92
C SER A 186 4.12 18.83 -6.39
N TYR A 187 3.13 19.24 -7.17
CA TYR A 187 2.10 18.36 -7.70
C TYR A 187 2.45 17.93 -9.12
N HIS A 188 2.41 16.61 -9.36
CA HIS A 188 2.64 16.00 -10.67
C HIS A 188 1.71 14.79 -10.81
N LYS A 189 1.11 14.63 -11.98
CA LYS A 189 0.32 13.44 -12.33
C LYS A 189 1.25 12.22 -12.58
N GLY A 190 0.67 11.02 -12.71
CA GLY A 190 1.39 9.77 -13.01
C GLY A 190 1.46 8.76 -11.84
N ARG A 191 2.30 7.72 -11.98
CA ARG A 191 2.28 6.53 -11.09
C ARG A 191 2.79 6.75 -9.65
N GLN A 192 3.46 7.86 -9.39
CA GLN A 192 3.95 8.25 -8.06
C GLN A 192 3.29 9.54 -7.57
N SER A 193 2.10 9.85 -8.12
CA SER A 193 1.30 11.02 -7.77
C SER A 193 0.45 10.77 -6.53
N VAL A 194 -0.14 11.86 -6.04
CA VAL A 194 -1.18 11.82 -5.01
C VAL A 194 -2.44 11.14 -5.54
N ASP A 195 -2.83 11.42 -6.78
CA ASP A 195 -4.06 10.86 -7.37
C ASP A 195 -3.98 9.34 -7.43
N GLU A 196 -2.82 8.82 -7.83
CA GLU A 196 -2.54 7.38 -7.84
C GLU A 196 -2.56 6.79 -6.42
N TYR A 197 -2.06 7.50 -5.42
CA TYR A 197 -2.14 7.07 -4.02
C TYR A 197 -3.59 6.92 -3.56
N LEU A 198 -4.44 7.93 -3.82
CA LEU A 198 -5.84 7.91 -3.42
C LEU A 198 -6.62 6.83 -4.17
N LYS A 199 -6.36 6.67 -5.47
CA LYS A 199 -6.91 5.55 -6.26
C LYS A 199 -6.52 4.19 -5.68
N GLN A 200 -5.24 3.98 -5.37
CA GLN A 200 -4.78 2.75 -4.73
C GLN A 200 -5.40 2.55 -3.34
N THR A 201 -5.59 3.63 -2.58
CA THR A 201 -6.23 3.61 -1.26
C THR A 201 -7.69 3.19 -1.37
N ALA A 202 -8.44 3.66 -2.37
CA ALA A 202 -9.81 3.25 -2.63
C ALA A 202 -9.93 1.76 -2.96
N ILE A 203 -8.97 1.18 -3.68
CA ILE A 203 -8.95 -0.26 -4.03
C ILE A 203 -8.87 -1.15 -2.78
N VAL A 204 -8.00 -0.80 -1.83
CA VAL A 204 -7.76 -1.63 -0.63
C VAL A 204 -8.67 -1.28 0.55
N ASN A 205 -9.41 -0.18 0.46
CA ASN A 205 -10.42 0.23 1.44
C ASN A 205 -11.80 0.33 0.77
N PRO A 206 -12.39 -0.80 0.32
CA PRO A 206 -13.65 -0.80 -0.43
C PRO A 206 -14.86 -0.30 0.36
N HIS A 207 -14.74 -0.18 1.69
CA HIS A 207 -15.75 0.38 2.58
C HIS A 207 -15.68 1.90 2.76
N ALA A 208 -14.63 2.55 2.23
CA ALA A 208 -14.43 3.98 2.34
C ALA A 208 -14.93 4.70 1.08
N THR A 209 -15.55 5.86 1.28
CA THR A 209 -15.82 6.83 0.21
C THR A 209 -14.76 7.93 0.30
N ILE A 210 -14.08 8.22 -0.80
CA ILE A 210 -13.06 9.29 -0.87
C ILE A 210 -13.50 10.29 -1.94
N ILE A 211 -13.68 11.54 -1.55
CA ILE A 211 -13.96 12.67 -2.44
C ILE A 211 -12.70 13.51 -2.47
N TYR A 212 -12.11 13.63 -3.66
CA TYR A 212 -10.82 14.28 -3.86
C TYR A 212 -10.97 15.43 -4.85
N THR A 213 -10.53 16.63 -4.46
CA THR A 213 -10.39 17.79 -5.35
C THR A 213 -8.90 18.07 -5.55
N ASP A 214 -8.44 17.99 -6.79
CA ASP A 214 -7.05 18.22 -7.15
C ASP A 214 -6.72 19.74 -7.24
N PRO A 215 -5.42 20.11 -7.40
CA PRO A 215 -5.02 21.51 -7.54
C PRO A 215 -5.59 22.25 -8.76
N THR A 216 -6.08 21.51 -9.76
CA THR A 216 -6.72 22.06 -10.97
C THR A 216 -8.23 22.25 -10.79
N ALA A 217 -8.74 22.06 -9.55
CA ALA A 217 -10.15 22.07 -9.18
C ALA A 217 -10.97 20.95 -9.83
N GLU A 218 -10.31 19.86 -10.21
CA GLU A 218 -10.94 18.66 -10.73
C GLU A 218 -11.35 17.76 -9.56
N GLN A 219 -12.66 17.51 -9.43
CA GLN A 219 -13.19 16.62 -8.40
C GLN A 219 -13.27 15.19 -8.93
N ILE A 220 -12.76 14.23 -8.15
CA ILE A 220 -12.80 12.80 -8.39
C ILE A 220 -13.48 12.14 -7.19
N ILE A 221 -14.49 11.30 -7.45
CA ILE A 221 -15.23 10.59 -6.40
C ILE A 221 -14.92 9.11 -6.49
N PHE A 222 -14.42 8.54 -5.40
CA PHE A 222 -14.23 7.12 -5.22
C PHE A 222 -15.32 6.59 -4.27
N PRO A 223 -16.47 6.10 -4.78
CA PRO A 223 -17.56 5.61 -3.92
C PRO A 223 -17.24 4.28 -3.25
N ARG A 224 -17.73 4.04 -2.02
CA ARG A 224 -17.59 2.71 -1.39
C ARG A 224 -18.40 1.64 -2.14
N VAL A 225 -17.90 0.42 -2.15
CA VAL A 225 -18.58 -0.78 -2.68
C VAL A 225 -18.96 -1.77 -1.58
N ALA A 226 -18.34 -1.64 -0.40
CA ALA A 226 -18.69 -2.43 0.78
C ALA A 226 -19.47 -1.59 1.79
N GLN A 227 -20.58 -2.14 2.26
CA GLN A 227 -21.40 -1.55 3.34
C GLN A 227 -21.05 -2.15 4.72
N SER A 228 -20.13 -3.11 4.77
CA SER A 228 -19.64 -3.71 6.00
C SER A 228 -18.22 -3.24 6.29
N LEU A 229 -17.98 -2.93 7.56
CA LEU A 229 -16.63 -2.64 8.04
C LEU A 229 -15.80 -3.92 8.16
N PRO A 230 -14.47 -3.80 7.99
CA PRO A 230 -13.55 -4.89 8.26
C PRO A 230 -13.67 -5.44 9.70
N PRO A 231 -13.28 -6.70 9.94
CA PRO A 231 -13.26 -7.26 11.29
C PRO A 231 -12.24 -6.52 12.17
N GLU A 232 -12.56 -6.29 13.43
CA GLU A 232 -11.67 -5.60 14.36
C GLU A 232 -10.48 -6.49 14.72
N ALA A 233 -9.26 -5.94 14.59
CA ALA A 233 -8.05 -6.62 14.99
C ALA A 233 -7.92 -6.62 16.52
N ARG A 234 -7.87 -7.83 17.11
CA ARG A 234 -7.67 -8.00 18.55
C ARG A 234 -6.20 -7.84 18.93
N GLU A 235 -5.95 -7.16 20.03
CA GLU A 235 -4.60 -7.07 20.59
C GLU A 235 -4.16 -8.43 21.12
N ILE A 236 -2.94 -8.83 20.76
CA ILE A 236 -2.32 -10.08 21.23
C ILE A 236 -1.06 -9.81 22.04
N LYS A 237 -0.65 -10.79 22.84
CA LYS A 237 0.66 -10.75 23.49
C LYS A 237 1.76 -11.09 22.48
N PRO A 238 3.02 -10.67 22.73
CA PRO A 238 4.12 -11.05 21.87
C PRO A 238 4.29 -12.58 21.84
N HIS A 239 4.66 -13.09 20.67
CA HIS A 239 5.00 -14.50 20.52
C HIS A 239 6.47 -14.73 20.90
N PRO A 240 6.83 -15.81 21.61
CA PRO A 240 8.21 -16.05 22.06
C PRO A 240 9.28 -15.99 20.96
N TYR A 241 8.99 -16.54 19.77
CA TYR A 241 9.93 -16.49 18.63
C TYR A 241 10.24 -15.08 18.09
N GLY A 242 9.42 -14.08 18.43
CA GLY A 242 9.58 -12.72 17.92
C GLY A 242 10.29 -11.75 18.84
N VAL A 243 10.68 -12.20 20.01
CA VAL A 243 11.27 -11.31 21.02
C VAL A 243 12.78 -11.38 20.97
N GLU A 244 13.43 -10.21 20.94
CA GLU A 244 14.88 -10.10 20.99
C GLU A 244 15.39 -10.01 22.42
N LEU A 245 16.66 -10.34 22.65
CA LEU A 245 17.27 -10.38 24.00
C LEU A 245 17.03 -9.09 24.80
N GLY A 246 17.22 -7.92 24.18
CA GLY A 246 17.04 -6.63 24.85
C GLY A 246 15.58 -6.35 25.24
N ILE A 247 14.63 -6.76 24.39
CA ILE A 247 13.19 -6.63 24.67
C ILE A 247 12.80 -7.61 25.77
N LEU A 248 13.26 -8.87 25.69
CA LEU A 248 13.03 -9.88 26.72
C LEU A 248 13.51 -9.39 28.09
N MET A 249 14.71 -8.82 28.18
CA MET A 249 15.24 -8.25 29.43
C MET A 249 14.38 -7.09 29.94
N LYS A 250 13.96 -6.17 29.06
CA LYS A 250 13.05 -5.07 29.44
C LYS A 250 11.70 -5.59 29.92
N MET A 251 11.15 -6.62 29.27
CA MET A 251 9.91 -7.27 29.69
C MET A 251 10.06 -7.91 31.06
N MET A 252 11.17 -8.61 31.31
CA MET A 252 11.46 -9.22 32.61
C MET A 252 11.62 -8.19 33.72
N GLN A 253 12.21 -7.02 33.44
CA GLN A 253 12.37 -5.92 34.40
C GLN A 253 11.04 -5.22 34.72
N ARG A 254 10.15 -5.08 33.72
CA ARG A 254 8.83 -4.43 33.88
C ARG A 254 7.75 -5.38 34.39
N SER A 255 7.96 -6.69 34.30
CA SER A 255 6.96 -7.68 34.71
C SER A 255 6.69 -7.63 36.22
N SER A 256 5.43 -7.75 36.59
CA SER A 256 4.99 -7.93 37.98
C SER A 256 5.19 -9.35 38.51
N GLU A 257 5.56 -10.30 37.63
CA GLU A 257 5.69 -11.71 37.99
C GLU A 257 6.93 -11.98 38.84
N LYS A 258 6.83 -12.98 39.73
CA LYS A 258 7.93 -13.35 40.65
C LYS A 258 8.83 -14.45 40.10
N THR A 259 8.27 -15.38 39.31
CA THR A 259 8.94 -16.60 38.83
C THR A 259 8.97 -16.68 37.31
N LEU A 260 10.02 -17.29 36.76
CA LEU A 260 10.22 -17.43 35.31
C LEU A 260 9.04 -18.15 34.64
N GLY A 261 8.53 -19.22 35.25
CA GLY A 261 7.39 -19.96 34.69
C GLY A 261 6.11 -19.14 34.59
N ALA A 262 5.83 -18.30 35.60
CA ALA A 262 4.67 -17.39 35.58
C ALA A 262 4.84 -16.30 34.52
N PHE A 263 6.04 -15.73 34.42
CA PHE A 263 6.38 -14.77 33.38
C PHE A 263 6.18 -15.33 31.97
N LEU A 264 6.69 -16.53 31.69
CA LEU A 264 6.56 -17.16 30.38
C LEU A 264 5.09 -17.42 30.00
N LYS A 265 4.26 -17.83 30.98
CA LYS A 265 2.84 -18.10 30.76
C LYS A 265 2.01 -16.83 30.56
N ASN A 266 2.28 -15.79 31.34
CA ASN A 266 1.43 -14.60 31.39
C ASN A 266 1.84 -13.51 30.40
N SER A 267 3.11 -13.47 29.99
CA SER A 267 3.66 -12.40 29.14
C SER A 267 3.70 -12.73 27.65
N PHE A 268 3.55 -14.01 27.29
CA PHE A 268 3.63 -14.47 25.90
C PHE A 268 2.39 -15.22 25.46
N GLU A 269 2.11 -15.13 24.16
CA GLU A 269 1.02 -15.85 23.52
C GLU A 269 1.41 -17.32 23.28
N ARG A 270 0.42 -18.24 23.30
CA ARG A 270 0.60 -19.68 23.04
C ARG A 270 1.59 -20.43 23.96
N VAL A 271 1.92 -19.90 25.12
CA VAL A 271 2.75 -20.60 26.12
C VAL A 271 1.88 -21.36 27.13
N SER A 272 1.63 -22.63 26.84
CA SER A 272 0.95 -23.55 27.77
C SER A 272 1.88 -23.99 28.91
N PRO A 273 1.35 -24.54 30.03
CA PRO A 273 2.20 -25.10 31.09
C PRO A 273 3.16 -26.18 30.60
N ARG A 274 2.77 -26.95 29.56
CA ARG A 274 3.63 -27.95 28.92
C ARG A 274 4.77 -27.29 28.14
N THR A 275 4.43 -26.32 27.30
CA THR A 275 5.40 -25.57 26.49
C THR A 275 6.37 -24.78 27.37
N MET A 276 5.90 -24.19 28.46
CA MET A 276 6.73 -23.50 29.44
C MET A 276 7.79 -24.44 30.05
N LYS A 277 7.38 -25.66 30.45
CA LYS A 277 8.32 -26.67 30.96
C LYS A 277 9.35 -27.06 29.91
N GLU A 278 8.91 -27.32 28.68
CA GLU A 278 9.80 -27.65 27.55
C GLU A 278 10.81 -26.52 27.27
N ILE A 279 10.39 -25.25 27.31
CA ILE A 279 11.29 -24.09 27.17
C ILE A 279 12.31 -24.04 28.31
N CYS A 280 11.87 -24.27 29.54
CA CYS A 280 12.74 -24.27 30.73
C CYS A 280 13.75 -25.42 30.68
N GLU A 281 13.33 -26.62 30.27
CA GLU A 281 14.20 -27.79 30.08
C GLU A 281 15.25 -27.54 29.00
N ASN A 282 14.82 -27.04 27.82
CA ASN A 282 15.72 -26.73 26.71
C ASN A 282 16.70 -25.58 27.01
N SER A 283 16.36 -24.69 27.94
CA SER A 283 17.22 -23.59 28.39
C SER A 283 18.06 -23.92 29.62
N ALA A 284 17.89 -25.11 30.22
CA ALA A 284 18.50 -25.51 31.48
C ALA A 284 18.23 -24.50 32.62
N LEU A 285 17.00 -23.95 32.65
CA LEU A 285 16.54 -23.01 33.67
C LEU A 285 15.37 -23.61 34.47
N LEU A 286 15.29 -23.27 35.76
CA LEU A 286 14.20 -23.74 36.61
C LEU A 286 12.98 -22.81 36.47
N PRO A 287 11.75 -23.34 36.30
CA PRO A 287 10.53 -22.53 36.28
C PRO A 287 10.33 -21.69 37.55
N THR A 288 10.87 -22.14 38.68
CA THR A 288 10.78 -21.49 40.00
C THR A 288 11.82 -20.39 40.20
N MET A 289 12.76 -20.21 39.26
CA MET A 289 13.78 -19.18 39.34
C MET A 289 13.16 -17.78 39.42
N LYS A 290 13.69 -16.95 40.32
CA LYS A 290 13.21 -15.57 40.52
C LYS A 290 13.66 -14.67 39.37
N LEU A 291 12.76 -13.88 38.79
CA LEU A 291 13.12 -12.97 37.69
C LEU A 291 14.19 -11.95 38.08
N LYS A 292 14.17 -11.45 39.32
CA LYS A 292 15.17 -10.48 39.81
C LYS A 292 16.60 -11.03 39.82
N ALA A 293 16.77 -12.36 39.85
CA ALA A 293 18.07 -13.02 39.83
C ALA A 293 18.54 -13.38 38.41
N MET A 294 17.77 -13.02 37.37
CA MET A 294 18.10 -13.35 35.98
C MET A 294 19.18 -12.41 35.46
N THR A 295 20.29 -13.01 35.02
CA THR A 295 21.40 -12.31 34.38
C THR A 295 21.20 -12.30 32.86
N ARG A 296 22.03 -11.51 32.15
CA ARG A 296 22.07 -11.51 30.69
C ARG A 296 22.34 -12.90 30.12
N GLU A 297 23.19 -13.69 30.77
CA GLU A 297 23.50 -15.06 30.35
C GLU A 297 22.30 -16.00 30.47
N HIS A 298 21.50 -15.86 31.54
CA HIS A 298 20.26 -16.62 31.68
C HIS A 298 19.25 -16.24 30.59
N ALA A 299 19.15 -14.95 30.24
CA ALA A 299 18.28 -14.51 29.15
C ALA A 299 18.73 -15.06 27.78
N ASP A 300 20.04 -15.14 27.51
CA ASP A 300 20.56 -15.77 26.28
C ASP A 300 20.27 -17.27 26.22
N LYS A 301 20.45 -17.99 27.34
CA LYS A 301 20.06 -19.41 27.45
C LYS A 301 18.57 -19.62 27.21
N LEU A 302 17.73 -18.73 27.77
CA LEU A 302 16.28 -18.77 27.57
C LEU A 302 15.91 -18.56 26.09
N MET A 303 16.54 -17.60 25.40
CA MET A 303 16.35 -17.36 23.98
C MET A 303 16.70 -18.59 23.12
N ARG A 304 17.83 -19.24 23.40
CA ARG A 304 18.22 -20.49 22.72
C ARG A 304 17.24 -21.63 23.03
N GLY A 305 16.72 -21.70 24.25
CA GLY A 305 15.69 -22.66 24.65
C GLY A 305 14.39 -22.46 23.88
N ILE A 306 13.93 -21.21 23.77
CA ILE A 306 12.73 -20.84 23.00
C ILE A 306 12.88 -21.29 21.54
N ALA A 307 14.02 -21.02 20.90
CA ALA A 307 14.24 -21.38 19.49
C ALA A 307 14.25 -22.91 19.23
N ARG A 308 14.52 -23.72 20.26
CA ARG A 308 14.53 -25.20 20.17
C ARG A 308 13.18 -25.83 20.47
N SER A 309 12.34 -25.17 21.26
CA SER A 309 11.02 -25.67 21.65
C SER A 309 10.01 -25.55 20.51
N LYS A 310 9.05 -26.48 20.42
CA LYS A 310 7.97 -26.39 19.43
C LYS A 310 6.77 -25.63 20.00
N ILE A 311 6.64 -24.37 19.61
CA ILE A 311 5.54 -23.49 20.01
C ILE A 311 4.50 -23.40 18.88
N MET A 312 3.22 -23.43 19.26
CA MET A 312 2.09 -23.26 18.33
C MET A 312 2.10 -21.86 17.72
N ALA A 313 1.68 -21.74 16.46
CA ALA A 313 1.56 -20.44 15.79
C ALA A 313 0.63 -19.47 16.57
N PRO A 314 0.95 -18.16 16.58
CA PRO A 314 0.09 -17.13 17.15
C PRO A 314 -1.31 -17.14 16.52
N PRO A 315 -2.34 -16.66 17.26
CA PRO A 315 -3.68 -16.52 16.73
C PRO A 315 -3.73 -15.49 15.58
N THR A 316 -4.65 -15.70 14.65
CA THR A 316 -4.82 -14.87 13.46
C THR A 316 -5.77 -13.69 13.67
N ASP A 317 -6.52 -13.68 14.77
CA ASP A 317 -7.53 -12.65 15.11
C ASP A 317 -6.95 -11.25 15.34
N CYS A 318 -5.62 -11.13 15.37
CA CYS A 318 -4.89 -9.87 15.44
C CYS A 318 -4.68 -9.20 14.07
N ILE A 319 -5.13 -9.85 13.00
CA ILE A 319 -5.02 -9.40 11.62
C ILE A 319 -6.44 -9.21 11.08
N SER A 320 -6.64 -8.08 10.41
CA SER A 320 -7.85 -7.73 9.68
C SER A 320 -7.58 -7.86 8.16
N PRO A 321 -7.93 -9.00 7.52
CA PRO A 321 -7.81 -9.16 6.07
C PRO A 321 -8.70 -8.19 5.31
N ILE A 322 -8.35 -7.87 4.05
CA ILE A 322 -9.30 -7.24 3.12
C ILE A 322 -10.30 -8.29 2.66
N THR A 323 -9.85 -9.53 2.46
CA THR A 323 -10.58 -10.67 1.89
C THR A 323 -10.59 -10.65 0.36
N ALA A 324 -10.44 -11.83 -0.24
CA ALA A 324 -10.36 -12.01 -1.69
C ALA A 324 -11.54 -11.38 -2.45
N GLU A 325 -12.76 -11.53 -1.92
CA GLU A 325 -13.97 -10.97 -2.54
C GLU A 325 -13.95 -9.44 -2.57
N LEU A 326 -13.66 -8.81 -1.43
CA LEU A 326 -13.62 -7.35 -1.30
C LEU A 326 -12.46 -6.74 -2.10
N LEU A 327 -11.31 -7.43 -2.13
CA LEU A 327 -10.19 -7.02 -2.95
C LEU A 327 -10.53 -7.08 -4.44
N GLU A 328 -11.21 -8.14 -4.90
CA GLU A 328 -11.68 -8.24 -6.29
C GLU A 328 -12.68 -7.13 -6.64
N LYS A 329 -13.64 -6.85 -5.77
CA LYS A 329 -14.59 -5.74 -5.93
C LYS A 329 -13.89 -4.38 -6.02
N GLY A 330 -12.91 -4.12 -5.15
CA GLY A 330 -12.09 -2.92 -5.20
C GLY A 330 -11.31 -2.77 -6.51
N LEU A 331 -10.77 -3.86 -7.06
CA LEU A 331 -10.10 -3.85 -8.37
C LEU A 331 -11.09 -3.58 -9.51
N ARG A 332 -12.25 -4.25 -9.52
CA ARG A 332 -13.29 -4.12 -10.57
C ARG A 332 -13.78 -2.69 -10.71
N LYS A 333 -13.95 -2.02 -9.57
CA LYS A 333 -14.42 -0.64 -9.50
C LYS A 333 -13.44 0.36 -10.14
N GLU A 334 -12.13 0.14 -9.95
CA GLU A 334 -11.11 1.16 -10.27
C GLU A 334 -10.33 0.89 -11.57
N ILE A 335 -10.30 -0.37 -12.02
CA ILE A 335 -9.55 -0.80 -13.20
C ILE A 335 -10.51 -1.53 -14.13
N ASN A 336 -10.73 -0.99 -15.33
CA ASN A 336 -11.52 -1.66 -16.35
C ASN A 336 -10.72 -2.79 -17.03
N ALA A 337 -11.12 -4.04 -16.79
CA ALA A 337 -10.48 -5.24 -17.30
C ALA A 337 -11.51 -6.33 -17.67
N GLU A 338 -11.09 -7.29 -18.48
CA GLU A 338 -11.94 -8.40 -18.95
C GLU A 338 -12.03 -9.55 -17.94
N PHE A 339 -11.01 -9.69 -17.10
CA PHE A 339 -10.89 -10.79 -16.16
C PHE A 339 -10.29 -10.34 -14.85
N TYR A 340 -10.88 -10.79 -13.75
CA TYR A 340 -10.41 -10.55 -12.39
C TYR A 340 -10.26 -11.87 -11.66
N CYS A 341 -9.28 -11.93 -10.77
CA CYS A 341 -9.18 -13.02 -9.81
C CYS A 341 -8.47 -12.55 -8.56
N SER A 342 -8.86 -13.13 -7.43
CA SER A 342 -8.21 -12.88 -6.14
C SER A 342 -7.98 -14.18 -5.37
N THR A 343 -7.11 -14.11 -4.37
CA THR A 343 -6.89 -15.15 -3.36
C THR A 343 -6.46 -14.51 -2.03
N THR A 344 -6.93 -15.09 -0.93
CA THR A 344 -6.47 -14.79 0.44
C THR A 344 -5.86 -16.07 0.99
N ARG A 345 -4.56 -16.03 1.26
CA ARG A 345 -3.83 -17.19 1.81
C ARG A 345 -4.09 -17.33 3.31
N PRO A 346 -3.97 -18.56 3.86
CA PRO A 346 -3.98 -18.75 5.30
C PRO A 346 -2.82 -17.99 5.93
N ALA A 347 -2.99 -17.57 7.19
CA ALA A 347 -1.95 -16.84 7.89
C ALA A 347 -0.68 -17.70 8.07
N ALA A 348 0.46 -17.06 7.86
CA ALA A 348 1.78 -17.59 8.14
C ALA A 348 2.44 -16.76 9.24
N VAL A 349 3.64 -17.16 9.67
CA VAL A 349 4.36 -16.52 10.78
C VAL A 349 5.79 -16.27 10.36
N TYR A 350 6.29 -15.07 10.62
CA TYR A 350 7.70 -14.73 10.43
C TYR A 350 8.21 -14.05 11.71
N ARG A 351 9.35 -14.48 12.24
CA ARG A 351 9.90 -13.98 13.53
C ARG A 351 8.81 -13.81 14.61
N GLY A 352 7.92 -14.80 14.78
CA GLY A 352 6.82 -14.75 15.76
C GLY A 352 5.65 -13.80 15.43
N ASN A 353 5.71 -13.02 14.36
CA ASN A 353 4.63 -12.14 13.93
C ASN A 353 3.74 -12.86 12.91
N PRO A 354 2.43 -13.00 13.15
CA PRO A 354 1.52 -13.53 12.16
C PRO A 354 1.38 -12.54 11.00
N PHE A 355 1.23 -13.05 9.78
CA PHE A 355 0.94 -12.27 8.60
C PHE A 355 0.06 -13.06 7.62
N ILE A 356 -0.68 -12.34 6.80
CA ILE A 356 -1.46 -12.88 5.68
C ILE A 356 -0.96 -12.26 4.38
N ILE A 357 -1.08 -13.00 3.29
CA ILE A 357 -0.85 -12.47 1.95
C ILE A 357 -2.12 -12.63 1.13
N GLU A 358 -2.52 -11.55 0.49
CA GLU A 358 -3.63 -11.49 -0.43
C GLU A 358 -3.10 -11.05 -1.79
N ALA A 359 -3.53 -11.70 -2.86
CA ALA A 359 -3.14 -11.34 -4.21
C ALA A 359 -4.37 -11.23 -5.10
N ALA A 360 -4.35 -10.27 -6.01
CA ALA A 360 -5.38 -10.11 -7.03
C ALA A 360 -4.74 -9.74 -8.37
N MET A 361 -5.42 -10.07 -9.46
CA MET A 361 -5.00 -9.72 -10.82
C MET A 361 -6.20 -9.24 -11.63
N ALA A 362 -5.98 -8.20 -12.41
CA ALA A 362 -6.90 -7.72 -13.45
C ALA A 362 -6.21 -7.85 -14.81
N TYR A 363 -6.86 -8.45 -15.80
CA TYR A 363 -6.28 -8.73 -17.13
C TYR A 363 -7.18 -8.22 -18.27
N GLY A 364 -6.56 -7.60 -19.28
CA GLY A 364 -7.25 -7.03 -20.45
C GLY A 364 -7.84 -5.65 -20.20
N GLY A 365 -8.84 -5.28 -21.00
CA GLY A 365 -9.47 -3.96 -20.98
C GLY A 365 -8.58 -2.87 -21.58
N GLU A 366 -8.55 -1.71 -20.95
CA GLU A 366 -7.80 -0.52 -21.39
C GLU A 366 -6.30 -0.58 -21.06
N GLN A 367 -5.82 -1.71 -20.54
CA GLN A 367 -4.45 -1.85 -20.10
C GLN A 367 -3.50 -2.08 -21.30
N PRO A 368 -2.31 -1.43 -21.32
CA PRO A 368 -1.35 -1.57 -22.42
C PRO A 368 -0.79 -3.00 -22.47
N SER A 369 -0.75 -3.58 -23.67
CA SER A 369 -0.34 -4.98 -23.87
C SER A 369 1.17 -5.18 -24.09
N ASP A 370 1.86 -4.10 -24.41
CA ASP A 370 3.27 -3.99 -24.78
C ASP A 370 4.15 -3.50 -23.62
N LYS A 371 3.55 -2.85 -22.61
CA LYS A 371 4.26 -2.36 -21.42
C LYS A 371 4.39 -3.41 -20.32
N SER A 372 5.33 -3.18 -19.40
CA SER A 372 5.46 -3.98 -18.18
C SER A 372 4.18 -3.93 -17.35
N VAL A 373 3.80 -5.07 -16.78
CA VAL A 373 2.66 -5.23 -15.88
C VAL A 373 2.72 -4.23 -14.74
N ARG A 374 1.57 -3.61 -14.44
CA ARG A 374 1.44 -2.68 -13.30
C ARG A 374 1.43 -3.49 -12.01
N ILE A 375 2.32 -3.15 -11.06
CA ILE A 375 2.39 -3.80 -9.75
C ILE A 375 1.93 -2.81 -8.68
N MET A 376 0.93 -3.20 -7.92
CA MET A 376 0.35 -2.43 -6.83
C MET A 376 0.63 -3.19 -5.54
N ARG A 377 1.39 -2.56 -4.64
CA ARG A 377 1.92 -3.18 -3.43
C ARG A 377 1.27 -2.54 -2.23
N PHE A 378 0.80 -3.34 -1.30
CA PHE A 378 0.10 -2.86 -0.12
C PHE A 378 0.62 -3.52 1.14
N ALA A 379 0.69 -2.73 2.22
CA ALA A 379 0.99 -3.22 3.55
C ALA A 379 -0.05 -2.65 4.53
N ASN A 380 -0.74 -3.51 5.28
CA ASN A 380 -1.79 -3.11 6.22
C ASN A 380 -2.81 -2.14 5.62
N ARG A 381 -3.28 -2.40 4.38
CA ARG A 381 -4.19 -1.52 3.61
C ARG A 381 -3.64 -0.12 3.26
N VAL A 382 -2.33 0.07 3.34
CA VAL A 382 -1.64 1.29 2.89
C VAL A 382 -0.88 1.00 1.58
N PRO A 383 -1.07 1.81 0.52
CA PRO A 383 -0.29 1.71 -0.72
C PRO A 383 1.20 2.00 -0.54
N LEU A 384 2.04 1.25 -1.26
CA LEU A 384 3.49 1.43 -1.32
C LEU A 384 3.90 1.86 -2.73
N LEU A 385 4.05 3.17 -2.95
CA LEU A 385 4.30 3.74 -4.28
C LEU A 385 5.79 3.79 -4.65
N TYR A 386 6.68 4.08 -3.70
CA TYR A 386 8.11 4.25 -3.98
C TYR A 386 8.94 2.98 -3.72
N GLN A 387 10.20 3.00 -4.16
CA GLN A 387 11.18 1.94 -3.89
C GLN A 387 10.76 0.54 -4.34
N GLN A 388 10.06 0.45 -5.48
CA GLN A 388 9.59 -0.82 -6.04
C GLN A 388 10.74 -1.83 -6.22
N GLY A 389 11.93 -1.39 -6.63
CA GLY A 389 13.09 -2.26 -6.85
C GLY A 389 13.65 -2.91 -5.57
N ALA A 390 13.45 -2.30 -4.40
CA ALA A 390 13.93 -2.82 -3.11
C ALA A 390 12.89 -3.72 -2.41
N CYS A 391 11.67 -3.82 -2.95
CA CYS A 391 10.58 -4.51 -2.29
C CYS A 391 10.56 -6.01 -2.59
N SER A 392 10.43 -6.83 -1.53
CA SER A 392 10.31 -8.28 -1.65
C SER A 392 9.12 -8.76 -2.49
N ILE A 393 7.99 -8.02 -2.49
CA ILE A 393 6.85 -8.30 -3.38
C ILE A 393 7.27 -8.24 -4.85
N THR A 394 7.96 -7.18 -5.26
CA THR A 394 8.45 -7.02 -6.64
C THR A 394 9.42 -8.14 -6.98
N GLY A 395 10.34 -8.46 -6.06
CA GLY A 395 11.25 -9.60 -6.20
C GLY A 395 10.51 -10.92 -6.41
N ALA A 396 9.45 -11.17 -5.63
CA ALA A 396 8.63 -12.38 -5.77
C ALA A 396 7.87 -12.42 -7.11
N VAL A 397 7.40 -11.26 -7.61
CA VAL A 397 6.78 -11.15 -8.95
C VAL A 397 7.83 -11.45 -10.04
N GLN A 398 9.05 -10.91 -9.96
CA GLN A 398 10.12 -11.17 -10.92
C GLN A 398 10.55 -12.65 -10.94
N GLN A 399 10.57 -13.31 -9.77
CA GLN A 399 10.94 -14.72 -9.63
C GLN A 399 9.84 -15.69 -10.10
N THR A 400 8.58 -15.23 -10.18
CA THR A 400 7.46 -16.07 -10.65
C THR A 400 7.54 -16.26 -12.17
N ALA A 401 7.33 -17.49 -12.64
CA ALA A 401 7.43 -17.84 -14.06
C ALA A 401 6.12 -17.51 -14.81
N TRP A 402 5.95 -16.27 -15.26
CA TRP A 402 4.68 -15.81 -15.87
C TRP A 402 4.39 -16.37 -17.25
N ARG A 403 5.41 -16.88 -17.96
CA ARG A 403 5.25 -17.53 -19.27
C ARG A 403 4.27 -18.70 -19.22
N SER A 404 4.28 -19.50 -18.15
CA SER A 404 3.32 -20.60 -18.00
C SER A 404 1.88 -20.14 -17.77
N TYR A 405 1.69 -18.88 -17.39
CA TYR A 405 0.40 -18.26 -17.10
C TYR A 405 -0.13 -17.38 -18.23
N GLY A 406 0.59 -17.30 -19.35
CA GLY A 406 0.13 -16.60 -20.56
C GLY A 406 0.61 -15.16 -20.72
N LEU A 407 1.50 -14.67 -19.85
CA LEU A 407 2.17 -13.38 -20.02
C LEU A 407 3.56 -13.56 -20.65
N GLN A 408 4.05 -12.52 -21.31
CA GLN A 408 5.42 -12.49 -21.80
C GLN A 408 6.36 -12.09 -20.66
N GLN A 409 7.58 -12.59 -20.64
CA GLN A 409 8.55 -12.24 -19.61
C GLN A 409 9.96 -12.53 -20.10
N SER A 410 10.89 -11.61 -19.92
CA SER A 410 12.33 -11.85 -20.11
C SER A 410 12.97 -12.37 -18.82
N ARG A 411 14.14 -13.02 -18.89
CA ARG A 411 14.72 -13.70 -17.73
C ARG A 411 14.96 -12.72 -16.56
N LYS A 412 14.36 -12.99 -15.39
CA LYS A 412 14.43 -12.17 -14.16
C LYS A 412 13.90 -10.73 -14.31
N GLN A 413 13.17 -10.43 -15.38
CA GLN A 413 12.52 -9.14 -15.57
C GLN A 413 11.04 -9.22 -15.17
N LEU A 414 10.41 -8.05 -15.04
CA LEU A 414 8.97 -7.97 -14.88
C LEU A 414 8.24 -8.57 -16.09
N PRO A 415 7.08 -9.21 -15.88
CA PRO A 415 6.25 -9.65 -16.99
C PRO A 415 5.72 -8.45 -17.78
N VAL A 416 5.47 -8.69 -19.06
CA VAL A 416 4.92 -7.77 -20.04
C VAL A 416 3.56 -8.31 -20.48
N GLY A 417 2.57 -7.42 -20.53
CA GLY A 417 1.21 -7.76 -20.91
C GLY A 417 0.16 -6.85 -20.24
N PRO A 418 -1.09 -6.92 -20.72
CA PRO A 418 -2.19 -6.08 -20.24
C PRO A 418 -2.72 -6.61 -18.91
N CYS A 419 -1.92 -6.49 -17.85
CA CYS A 419 -2.24 -7.00 -16.54
C CYS A 419 -1.82 -6.03 -15.44
N SER A 420 -2.62 -5.99 -14.38
CA SER A 420 -2.30 -5.35 -13.11
C SER A 420 -2.25 -6.44 -12.04
N ILE A 421 -1.16 -6.49 -11.28
CA ILE A 421 -0.96 -7.41 -10.16
C ILE A 421 -1.01 -6.62 -8.87
N VAL A 422 -1.89 -7.03 -7.98
CA VAL A 422 -2.08 -6.46 -6.65
C VAL A 422 -1.61 -7.49 -5.62
N VAL A 423 -0.77 -7.05 -4.67
CA VAL A 423 -0.34 -7.89 -3.55
C VAL A 423 -0.44 -7.08 -2.26
N HIS A 424 -1.18 -7.61 -1.29
CA HIS A 424 -1.36 -7.06 0.03
C HIS A 424 -0.75 -7.97 1.09
N MET A 425 0.03 -7.38 2.00
CA MET A 425 0.49 -8.02 3.23
C MET A 425 -0.22 -7.39 4.43
N GLY A 426 -0.98 -8.18 5.18
CA GLY A 426 -1.54 -7.79 6.47
C GLY A 426 -0.73 -8.40 7.61
N SER A 427 -0.26 -7.61 8.56
CA SER A 427 0.46 -8.11 9.74
C SER A 427 0.40 -7.12 10.91
N VAL A 428 0.57 -7.64 12.13
CA VAL A 428 0.74 -6.83 13.34
C VAL A 428 2.00 -5.97 13.26
N TRP A 429 3.07 -6.54 12.70
CA TRP A 429 4.31 -5.84 12.44
C TRP A 429 4.67 -6.04 10.98
N VAL A 430 4.94 -4.97 10.23
CA VAL A 430 5.34 -5.07 8.83
C VAL A 430 6.85 -4.82 8.75
N PRO A 431 7.64 -5.69 8.11
CA PRO A 431 9.07 -5.53 8.07
C PRO A 431 9.45 -4.59 6.92
N PHE A 432 9.50 -3.30 7.21
CA PHE A 432 9.95 -2.30 6.24
C PHE A 432 11.49 -2.27 6.13
N THR A 433 11.99 -1.94 4.94
CA THR A 433 13.43 -1.75 4.67
C THR A 433 13.98 -0.44 5.24
N SER A 434 13.12 0.56 5.41
CA SER A 434 13.44 1.90 5.92
C SER A 434 12.29 2.45 6.76
N GLU A 435 12.58 3.49 7.54
CA GLU A 435 11.64 4.22 8.40
C GLU A 435 10.51 4.88 7.60
N SER A 436 10.73 5.17 6.31
CA SER A 436 9.72 5.75 5.43
C SER A 436 8.63 4.77 5.00
N LYS A 437 8.77 3.47 5.28
CA LYS A 437 7.75 2.44 5.02
C LYS A 437 7.31 2.31 3.55
N GLU A 438 8.26 2.31 2.61
CA GLU A 438 7.96 2.26 1.16
C GLU A 438 8.20 0.88 0.53
N ALA A 439 8.97 0.01 1.19
CA ALA A 439 9.30 -1.32 0.67
C ALA A 439 9.41 -2.35 1.78
N LEU A 440 8.89 -3.55 1.50
CA LEU A 440 9.00 -4.72 2.38
C LEU A 440 10.38 -5.36 2.24
N ALA A 441 10.96 -5.74 3.38
CA ALA A 441 12.20 -6.46 3.46
C ALA A 441 12.06 -7.91 2.94
N ALA A 442 13.17 -8.46 2.46
CA ALA A 442 13.26 -9.81 1.93
C ALA A 442 13.43 -10.83 3.06
N TYR A 443 12.32 -11.40 3.53
CA TYR A 443 12.30 -12.57 4.41
C TYR A 443 11.85 -13.81 3.63
N PRO A 444 12.56 -14.96 3.73
CA PRO A 444 12.22 -16.16 2.97
C PRO A 444 10.77 -16.64 3.18
N GLU A 445 10.25 -16.51 4.40
CA GLU A 445 8.87 -16.88 4.74
C GLU A 445 7.85 -16.02 4.00
N ILE A 446 8.11 -14.71 3.92
CA ILE A 446 7.24 -13.75 3.23
C ILE A 446 7.30 -13.97 1.71
N GLU A 447 8.50 -14.05 1.13
CA GLU A 447 8.67 -14.27 -0.31
C GLU A 447 8.04 -15.59 -0.78
N LYS A 448 8.15 -16.64 0.04
CA LYS A 448 7.52 -17.93 -0.23
C LYS A 448 6.00 -17.79 -0.31
N GLU A 449 5.35 -17.17 0.68
CA GLU A 449 3.89 -17.04 0.68
C GLU A 449 3.39 -16.08 -0.41
N VAL A 450 4.12 -14.98 -0.69
CA VAL A 450 3.78 -14.09 -1.82
C VAL A 450 3.82 -14.87 -3.14
N ARG A 451 4.85 -15.67 -3.37
CA ARG A 451 4.95 -16.48 -4.59
C ARG A 451 3.82 -17.51 -4.67
N LEU A 452 3.44 -18.16 -3.56
CA LEU A 452 2.32 -19.11 -3.56
C LEU A 452 0.98 -18.43 -3.89
N ALA A 453 0.73 -17.23 -3.36
CA ALA A 453 -0.44 -16.44 -3.69
C ALA A 453 -0.47 -16.06 -5.19
N LEU A 454 0.66 -15.57 -5.71
CA LEU A 454 0.80 -15.22 -7.13
C LEU A 454 0.60 -16.43 -8.05
N GLN A 455 1.07 -17.61 -7.66
CA GLN A 455 0.89 -18.85 -8.43
C GLN A 455 -0.58 -19.32 -8.45
N GLU A 456 -1.33 -19.13 -7.36
CA GLU A 456 -2.78 -19.41 -7.34
C GLU A 456 -3.54 -18.53 -8.33
N CYS A 457 -3.32 -17.21 -8.28
CA CYS A 457 -3.91 -16.27 -9.24
C CYS A 457 -3.42 -16.53 -10.67
N GLY A 458 -2.12 -16.83 -10.85
CA GLY A 458 -1.53 -17.18 -12.14
C GLY A 458 -2.17 -18.39 -12.80
N ARG A 459 -2.54 -19.43 -12.02
CA ARG A 459 -3.30 -20.58 -12.55
C ARG A 459 -4.69 -20.19 -13.05
N LYS A 460 -5.40 -19.32 -12.33
CA LYS A 460 -6.72 -18.80 -12.75
C LYS A 460 -6.58 -17.97 -14.04
N LEU A 461 -5.60 -17.08 -14.09
CA LEU A 461 -5.27 -16.27 -15.26
C LEU A 461 -4.93 -17.15 -16.48
N ALA A 462 -4.12 -18.19 -16.30
CA ALA A 462 -3.74 -19.10 -17.38
C ALA A 462 -4.94 -19.74 -18.07
N SER A 463 -5.96 -20.13 -17.29
CA SER A 463 -7.20 -20.70 -17.82
C SER A 463 -7.93 -19.70 -18.72
N PHE A 464 -8.07 -18.45 -18.26
CA PHE A 464 -8.70 -17.38 -19.03
C PHE A 464 -7.91 -17.03 -20.31
N VAL A 465 -6.60 -16.83 -20.21
CA VAL A 465 -5.76 -16.48 -21.36
C VAL A 465 -5.77 -17.58 -22.42
N ARG A 466 -5.75 -18.86 -22.01
CA ARG A 466 -5.88 -19.99 -22.95
C ARG A 466 -7.24 -20.01 -23.62
N LYS A 467 -8.33 -19.76 -22.89
CA LYS A 467 -9.68 -19.64 -23.46
C LYS A 467 -9.75 -18.49 -24.48
N LYS A 468 -9.22 -17.31 -24.14
CA LYS A 468 -9.17 -16.14 -25.03
C LYS A 468 -8.34 -16.42 -26.29
N LYS A 469 -7.20 -17.07 -26.16
CA LYS A 469 -6.36 -17.46 -27.30
C LYS A 469 -7.10 -18.43 -28.23
N ARG A 470 -7.78 -19.44 -27.68
CA ARG A 470 -8.59 -20.39 -28.45
C ARG A 470 -9.68 -19.69 -29.26
N ILE A 471 -10.43 -18.79 -28.62
CA ILE A 471 -11.48 -17.99 -29.26
C ILE A 471 -10.89 -17.10 -30.38
N LYS A 472 -9.75 -16.45 -30.13
CA LYS A 472 -9.08 -15.62 -31.15
C LYS A 472 -8.60 -16.44 -32.35
N ASP A 473 -8.03 -17.61 -32.12
CA ASP A 473 -7.55 -18.49 -33.19
C ASP A 473 -8.72 -19.06 -34.01
N GLU A 474 -9.85 -19.34 -33.36
CA GLU A 474 -11.09 -19.77 -34.01
C GLU A 474 -11.72 -18.64 -34.85
N SER A 475 -11.82 -17.44 -34.29
CA SER A 475 -12.30 -16.24 -35.00
C SER A 475 -11.45 -15.93 -36.24
N LYS A 476 -10.11 -16.03 -36.14
CA LYS A 476 -9.21 -15.89 -37.30
C LYS A 476 -9.50 -16.93 -38.37
N LYS A 477 -9.62 -18.21 -38.00
CA LYS A 477 -9.93 -19.29 -38.95
C LYS A 477 -11.29 -19.05 -39.64
N ARG A 478 -12.31 -18.65 -38.88
CA ARG A 478 -13.64 -18.29 -39.41
C ARG A 478 -13.52 -17.15 -40.41
N SER A 479 -12.86 -16.06 -40.04
CA SER A 479 -12.62 -14.91 -40.93
C SER A 479 -11.88 -15.29 -42.22
N PHE A 480 -10.87 -16.16 -42.15
CA PHE A 480 -10.20 -16.69 -43.34
C PHE A 480 -11.17 -17.47 -44.22
N ILE A 481 -11.95 -18.41 -43.67
CA ILE A 481 -12.90 -19.21 -44.47
C ILE A 481 -13.96 -18.31 -45.11
N THR A 482 -14.55 -17.38 -44.35
CA THR A 482 -15.55 -16.42 -44.87
C THR A 482 -14.96 -15.57 -46.00
N LYS A 483 -13.68 -15.20 -45.93
CA LYS A 483 -13.01 -14.47 -47.02
C LYS A 483 -12.83 -15.30 -48.29
N TYR A 484 -12.61 -16.61 -48.17
CA TYR A 484 -12.42 -17.50 -49.32
C TYR A 484 -13.73 -18.10 -49.86
N MET A 485 -14.81 -18.08 -49.08
CA MET A 485 -16.12 -18.62 -49.48
C MET A 485 -16.63 -18.08 -50.83
N PRO A 486 -16.64 -16.75 -51.09
CA PRO A 486 -17.10 -16.22 -52.37
C PRO A 486 -16.27 -16.70 -53.56
N HIS A 487 -14.95 -16.81 -53.38
CA HIS A 487 -14.06 -17.30 -54.44
C HIS A 487 -14.27 -18.78 -54.76
N VAL A 488 -14.62 -19.60 -53.75
CA VAL A 488 -14.99 -21.00 -53.97
C VAL A 488 -16.33 -21.08 -54.70
N ALA A 489 -17.30 -20.24 -54.34
CA ALA A 489 -18.58 -20.17 -55.02
C ALA A 489 -18.43 -19.70 -56.49
N GLU A 490 -17.58 -18.71 -56.77
CA GLU A 490 -17.22 -18.26 -58.12
C GLU A 490 -16.57 -19.37 -58.96
N ALA A 491 -15.58 -20.08 -58.39
CA ALA A 491 -14.94 -21.19 -59.09
C ALA A 491 -15.93 -22.32 -59.43
N LEU A 492 -16.87 -22.62 -58.51
CA LEU A 492 -17.93 -23.60 -58.76
C LEU A 492 -18.92 -23.13 -59.82
N GLN A 493 -19.25 -21.83 -59.83
CA GLN A 493 -20.11 -21.21 -60.83
C GLN A 493 -19.49 -21.36 -62.23
N GLU A 494 -18.21 -21.04 -62.40
CA GLU A 494 -17.49 -21.17 -63.68
C GLU A 494 -17.37 -22.64 -64.13
N LEU A 495 -17.04 -23.55 -63.22
CA LEU A 495 -16.83 -24.97 -63.55
C LEU A 495 -18.10 -25.70 -63.96
N LEU A 496 -19.22 -25.40 -63.30
CA LEU A 496 -20.49 -26.10 -63.49
C LEU A 496 -21.49 -25.32 -64.37
N GLY A 497 -21.16 -24.09 -64.76
CA GLY A 497 -22.02 -23.24 -65.61
C GLY A 497 -23.32 -22.82 -64.92
N ILE A 498 -23.27 -22.60 -63.60
CA ILE A 498 -24.43 -22.40 -62.74
C ILE A 498 -24.90 -20.93 -62.75
N SER A 499 -26.18 -20.67 -62.48
CA SER A 499 -26.73 -19.30 -62.44
C SER A 499 -26.28 -18.51 -61.20
N GLU A 500 -26.34 -17.17 -61.25
CA GLU A 500 -26.04 -16.29 -60.11
C GLU A 500 -26.91 -16.58 -58.86
N ILE A 501 -28.13 -17.08 -59.06
CA ILE A 501 -29.04 -17.44 -57.95
C ILE A 501 -28.49 -18.66 -57.21
N GLU A 502 -28.00 -19.65 -57.95
CA GLU A 502 -27.45 -20.89 -57.40
C GLU A 502 -26.07 -20.67 -56.76
N LYS A 503 -25.29 -19.68 -57.23
CA LYS A 503 -24.06 -19.23 -56.56
C LYS A 503 -24.37 -18.74 -55.14
N LYS A 504 -25.41 -17.93 -54.98
CA LYS A 504 -25.81 -17.39 -53.68
C LYS A 504 -26.32 -18.48 -52.74
N ASP A 505 -27.08 -19.45 -53.25
CA ASP A 505 -27.49 -20.64 -52.50
C ASP A 505 -26.27 -21.48 -52.03
N ILE A 506 -25.19 -21.53 -52.82
CA ILE A 506 -23.95 -22.21 -52.43
C ILE A 506 -23.22 -21.45 -51.33
N GLU A 507 -23.15 -20.11 -51.40
CA GLU A 507 -22.59 -19.27 -50.34
C GLU A 507 -23.36 -19.42 -49.02
N ASP A 508 -24.69 -19.42 -49.08
CA ASP A 508 -25.56 -19.59 -47.92
C ASP A 508 -25.39 -20.99 -47.30
N LYS A 509 -25.33 -22.05 -48.12
CA LYS A 509 -25.04 -23.42 -47.64
C LYS A 509 -23.65 -23.54 -47.03
N LEU A 510 -22.63 -22.90 -47.61
CA LEU A 510 -21.28 -22.89 -47.06
C LEU A 510 -21.24 -22.13 -45.72
N SER A 511 -22.04 -21.09 -45.57
CA SER A 511 -22.21 -20.37 -44.30
C SER A 511 -22.87 -21.25 -43.24
N GLU A 512 -23.95 -21.95 -43.59
CA GLU A 512 -24.65 -22.87 -42.69
C GLU A 512 -23.74 -24.03 -42.23
N ILE A 513 -22.96 -24.62 -43.13
CA ILE A 513 -22.00 -25.68 -42.80
C ILE A 513 -20.92 -25.17 -41.83
N LEU A 514 -20.42 -23.95 -42.09
CA LEU A 514 -19.43 -23.31 -41.24
C LEU A 514 -19.97 -23.05 -39.83
N GLU A 515 -21.24 -22.66 -39.71
CA GLU A 515 -21.91 -22.47 -38.42
C GLU A 515 -22.23 -23.79 -37.71
N ALA A 516 -22.64 -24.82 -38.44
CA ALA A 516 -22.93 -26.14 -37.89
C ALA A 516 -21.67 -26.87 -37.35
N GLU A 517 -20.52 -26.76 -38.02
CA GLU A 517 -19.28 -27.40 -37.56
C GLU A 517 -18.59 -26.64 -36.41
N ARG A 518 -18.71 -25.32 -36.38
CA ARG A 518 -17.88 -24.47 -35.50
C ARG A 518 -18.66 -23.71 -34.42
N GLY A 519 -19.99 -23.69 -34.48
CA GLY A 519 -20.86 -23.02 -33.52
C GLY A 519 -20.82 -21.48 -33.61
N GLU A 520 -21.50 -20.83 -32.65
CA GLU A 520 -21.59 -19.37 -32.56
C GLU A 520 -20.29 -18.73 -32.04
N LEU A 521 -20.00 -17.52 -32.54
CA LEU A 521 -18.86 -16.71 -32.09
C LEU A 521 -19.05 -16.28 -30.63
N GLN A 522 -18.23 -16.83 -29.74
CA GLN A 522 -18.13 -16.33 -28.37
C GLN A 522 -17.29 -15.05 -28.35
N GLU A 523 -17.91 -13.88 -28.24
CA GLU A 523 -17.20 -12.64 -27.96
C GLU A 523 -16.90 -12.51 -26.47
N ILE A 524 -15.63 -12.25 -26.12
CA ILE A 524 -15.28 -11.81 -24.76
C ILE A 524 -15.48 -10.30 -24.75
N LYS A 525 -16.64 -9.86 -24.26
CA LYS A 525 -16.88 -8.44 -23.99
C LYS A 525 -16.33 -8.08 -22.62
N VAL A 526 -15.87 -6.84 -22.50
CA VAL A 526 -15.63 -6.22 -21.20
C VAL A 526 -17.01 -5.93 -20.61
N ASP A 527 -17.52 -6.84 -19.80
CA ASP A 527 -18.76 -6.64 -19.05
C ASP A 527 -18.40 -6.45 -17.58
N ASN A 528 -18.26 -5.18 -17.20
CA ASN A 528 -17.95 -4.80 -15.84
C ASN A 528 -19.05 -3.88 -15.30
N PRO A 529 -20.15 -4.43 -14.78
CA PRO A 529 -21.28 -3.64 -14.28
C PRO A 529 -20.89 -2.80 -13.06
N ASP A 530 -19.83 -3.17 -12.35
CA ASP A 530 -19.31 -2.47 -11.17
C ASP A 530 -18.39 -1.29 -11.52
N TYR A 531 -18.01 -1.14 -12.80
CA TYR A 531 -17.21 -0.02 -13.28
C TYR A 531 -18.13 1.01 -13.91
N ASP A 532 -18.29 2.13 -13.20
CA ASP A 532 -19.06 3.24 -13.71
C ASP A 532 -18.13 4.19 -14.51
N PRO A 533 -18.25 4.25 -15.84
CA PRO A 533 -17.44 5.13 -16.66
C PRO A 533 -17.73 6.61 -16.39
N GLU A 534 -18.88 7.00 -15.84
CA GLU A 534 -19.15 8.39 -15.45
C GLU A 534 -18.37 8.74 -14.18
N PHE A 535 -18.42 7.92 -13.13
CA PHE A 535 -17.57 8.15 -11.94
C PHE A 535 -16.06 8.03 -12.24
N ALA A 536 -15.67 7.21 -13.21
CA ALA A 536 -14.28 7.12 -13.65
C ALA A 536 -13.85 8.24 -14.63
N LYS A 537 -14.80 8.97 -15.23
CA LYS A 537 -14.58 10.13 -16.13
C LYS A 537 -14.86 11.47 -15.48
N ILE A 538 -15.56 11.53 -14.35
CA ILE A 538 -15.60 12.71 -13.49
C ILE A 538 -14.16 12.95 -13.03
N GLY A 539 -13.50 13.87 -13.72
CA GLY A 539 -12.08 14.15 -13.58
C GLY A 539 -11.13 13.51 -14.61
N ARG A 540 -11.63 13.13 -15.79
CA ARG A 540 -10.80 12.81 -16.97
C ARG A 540 -11.42 13.38 -18.23
N GLU A 541 -11.09 14.63 -18.56
CA GLU A 541 -11.10 15.07 -19.96
C GLU A 541 -9.68 15.42 -20.43
N THR A 542 -9.32 14.79 -21.56
CA THR A 542 -8.05 14.83 -22.31
C THR A 542 -6.84 14.18 -21.63
N GLU A 543 -6.59 12.91 -21.96
CA GLU A 543 -5.20 12.48 -22.24
C GLU A 543 -4.71 13.34 -23.42
N SER A 544 -4.18 14.53 -23.14
CA SER A 544 -3.36 15.27 -24.09
C SER A 544 -2.08 14.46 -24.33
N LYS A 545 -1.63 14.48 -25.57
CA LYS A 545 -0.53 13.70 -26.15
C LYS A 545 0.87 13.99 -25.56
N GLU A 546 0.95 14.51 -24.33
CA GLU A 546 2.19 15.03 -23.72
C GLU A 546 3.00 13.95 -22.98
N ASP A 547 2.37 12.87 -22.50
CA ASP A 547 3.08 11.74 -21.86
C ASP A 547 3.97 10.94 -22.84
N VAL A 548 3.85 11.17 -24.15
CA VAL A 548 4.72 10.52 -25.16
C VAL A 548 5.98 11.34 -25.43
N THR A 549 5.96 12.67 -25.24
CA THR A 549 7.11 13.52 -25.56
C THR A 549 8.16 13.54 -24.45
N GLU A 550 7.80 13.39 -23.17
CA GLU A 550 8.80 13.42 -22.08
C GLU A 550 9.67 12.15 -22.00
N GLU A 551 9.13 10.96 -22.36
CA GLU A 551 9.94 9.74 -22.48
C GLU A 551 10.89 9.82 -23.69
N GLU A 552 10.44 10.37 -24.84
CA GLU A 552 11.27 10.56 -26.05
C GLU A 552 12.34 11.66 -25.92
N GLU A 553 12.09 12.73 -25.16
CA GLU A 553 13.09 13.77 -24.90
C GLU A 553 14.21 13.28 -23.96
N SER A 554 13.88 12.44 -22.97
CA SER A 554 14.87 11.85 -22.06
C SER A 554 15.79 10.82 -22.74
N GLU A 555 15.27 10.05 -23.70
CA GLU A 555 16.06 9.09 -24.48
C GLU A 555 16.96 9.80 -25.52
N ASN A 556 16.48 10.90 -26.13
CA ASN A 556 17.27 11.69 -27.07
C ASN A 556 18.42 12.46 -26.39
N GLU A 557 18.22 12.99 -25.17
CA GLU A 557 19.31 13.63 -24.42
C GLU A 557 20.38 12.63 -23.97
N GLU A 558 20.00 11.39 -23.63
CA GLU A 558 20.96 10.33 -23.34
C GLU A 558 21.77 9.89 -24.57
N GLU A 559 21.17 9.81 -25.76
CA GLU A 559 21.89 9.49 -27.00
C GLU A 559 22.82 10.63 -27.47
N LEU A 560 22.39 11.89 -27.33
CA LEU A 560 23.23 13.08 -27.62
C LEU A 560 24.41 13.20 -26.64
N SER A 561 24.25 12.78 -25.38
CA SER A 561 25.36 12.76 -24.40
C SER A 561 26.36 11.62 -24.66
N LYS A 562 25.89 10.47 -25.17
CA LYS A 562 26.74 9.32 -25.56
C LYS A 562 27.49 9.57 -26.87
N SER A 563 26.93 10.31 -27.81
CA SER A 563 27.62 10.68 -29.07
C SER A 563 28.72 11.73 -28.84
N LYS A 564 28.49 12.73 -27.98
CA LYS A 564 29.52 13.71 -27.58
C LYS A 564 30.70 13.10 -26.82
N LYS A 565 30.47 12.05 -26.00
CA LYS A 565 31.56 11.33 -25.31
C LYS A 565 32.39 10.42 -26.22
N LYS A 566 31.85 9.95 -27.36
CA LYS A 566 32.62 9.17 -28.36
C LYS A 566 33.44 10.05 -29.30
N GLY A 567 33.04 11.30 -29.55
CA GLY A 567 33.77 12.24 -30.42
C GLY A 567 35.02 12.88 -29.80
N GLN A 568 35.25 12.71 -28.49
CA GLN A 568 36.33 13.37 -27.74
C GLN A 568 37.48 12.45 -27.31
N GLN A 569 37.51 11.20 -27.78
CA GLN A 569 38.56 10.22 -27.43
C GLN A 569 39.48 9.81 -28.59
N THR A 570 39.42 10.50 -29.74
CA THR A 570 40.36 10.27 -30.85
C THR A 570 40.92 11.60 -31.32
N LEU A 571 41.93 12.10 -30.59
CA LEU A 571 42.96 13.05 -31.04
C LEU A 571 43.85 13.32 -29.82
N ASP A 572 44.81 12.44 -29.57
CA ASP A 572 46.14 12.80 -29.06
C ASP A 572 47.01 11.53 -29.03
N TRP A 573 48.11 11.61 -29.79
CA TRP A 573 49.21 10.65 -30.07
C TRP A 573 48.96 9.53 -31.07
#